data_AF-A0A933XUM7-F1
#
_entry.id   AF-A0A933XUM7-F1
#
_cell.length_a   1.000
_cell.length_b   1.000
_cell.length_c   1.000
_cell.angle_alpha   90.00
_cell.angle_beta   90.00
_cell.angle_gamma   90.00
#
_symmetry.space_group_name_H-M   'P 1'
#
loop_
_entity.id
_entity.type
_entity.pdbx_description
1 polymer ?
#
loop_
_entity_poly.entity_id
_entity_poly.type
_entity_poly.pdbx_seq_one_letter_code
_entity_poly.pdbx_strand_id
1 'polypeptide(L)'
;MTTLKKSPDIALTLALLVLMTMTRGHLLKPVASFPNATLAIFFIAGIYLREYFYPALLFLAAGLIDYVAIQNGASGWCVTPAYIALVPAYLAPWFGGRQFTSLEIGSVRAALSMAGVLLAGSTVSFLISNG
;
A
#
# COMPACT_ATOMS: atom_id res chain seq x y z
N MET A 1 -11.92 -25.96 2.85
CA MET A 1 -13.32 -25.49 2.98
C MET A 1 -13.37 -24.03 2.60
N THR A 2 -13.67 -23.76 1.33
CA THR A 2 -13.71 -22.42 0.72
C THR A 2 -15.08 -21.81 0.94
N THR A 3 -15.25 -21.12 2.06
CA THR A 3 -16.49 -20.38 2.35
C THR A 3 -16.48 -19.11 1.50
N LEU A 4 -17.45 -19.01 0.59
CA LEU A 4 -17.68 -17.90 -0.33
C LEU A 4 -17.95 -16.58 0.42
N LYS A 5 -16.88 -15.88 0.85
CA LYS A 5 -16.86 -14.46 1.23
C LYS A 5 -15.97 -13.66 0.27
N LYS A 6 -15.91 -14.07 -1.00
CA LYS A 6 -14.92 -13.63 -2.00
C LYS A 6 -15.22 -12.27 -2.63
N SER A 7 -16.49 -11.85 -2.65
CA SER A 7 -16.96 -10.60 -3.28
C SER A 7 -16.44 -9.31 -2.63
N PRO A 8 -16.50 -9.13 -1.29
CA PRO A 8 -15.96 -7.92 -0.65
C PRO A 8 -14.45 -7.79 -0.82
N ASP A 9 -13.72 -8.92 -0.81
CA ASP A 9 -12.26 -8.91 -0.97
C ASP A 9 -11.87 -8.49 -2.39
N ILE A 10 -12.60 -8.92 -3.42
CA ILE A 10 -12.39 -8.50 -4.81
C ILE A 10 -12.70 -7.00 -4.97
N ALA A 11 -13.84 -6.54 -4.46
CA ALA A 11 -14.22 -5.13 -4.57
C ALA A 11 -13.19 -4.22 -3.87
N LEU A 12 -12.75 -4.59 -2.66
CA LEU A 12 -11.70 -3.88 -1.94
C LEU A 12 -10.37 -3.92 -2.70
N THR A 13 -9.97 -5.08 -3.21
CA THR A 13 -8.72 -5.21 -3.99
C THR A 13 -8.75 -4.30 -5.21
N LEU A 14 -9.85 -4.30 -5.97
CA LEU A 14 -10.00 -3.42 -7.13
C LEU A 14 -9.97 -1.94 -6.73
N ALA A 15 -10.67 -1.56 -5.66
CA ALA A 15 -10.65 -0.19 -5.15
C ALA A 15 -9.23 0.26 -4.76
N LEU A 16 -8.47 -0.60 -4.08
CA LEU A 16 -7.08 -0.33 -3.71
C LEU A 16 -6.16 -0.22 -4.94
N LEU A 17 -6.34 -1.06 -5.95
CA LEU A 17 -5.58 -1.00 -7.21
C LEU A 17 -5.88 0.28 -8.00
N VAL A 18 -7.15 0.68 -8.08
CA VAL A 18 -7.55 1.95 -8.71
C VAL A 18 -6.94 3.12 -7.95
N LEU A 19 -7.04 3.13 -6.62
CA LEU A 19 -6.46 4.18 -5.79
C LEU A 19 -4.93 4.27 -5.94
N MET A 20 -4.25 3.13 -6.01
CA MET A 20 -2.81 3.08 -6.27
C MET A 20 -2.49 3.69 -7.64
N THR A 21 -3.23 3.31 -8.67
CA THR A 21 -3.02 3.82 -10.03
C THR A 21 -3.25 5.33 -10.11
N MET A 22 -4.29 5.85 -9.44
CA MET A 22 -4.60 7.28 -9.43
C MET A 22 -3.52 8.12 -8.72
N THR A 23 -2.98 7.63 -7.61
CA THR A 23 -2.02 8.39 -6.78
C THR A 23 -0.57 8.16 -7.17
N ARG A 24 -0.17 6.91 -7.45
CA ARG A 24 1.19 6.54 -7.85
C ARG A 24 1.44 6.77 -9.34
N GLY A 25 0.46 6.43 -10.19
CA GLY A 25 0.54 6.63 -11.64
C GLY A 25 0.42 8.09 -12.09
N HIS A 26 0.35 9.02 -11.13
CA HIS A 26 0.34 10.46 -11.36
C HIS A 26 -0.83 10.98 -12.21
N LEU A 27 -1.87 10.17 -12.40
CA LEU A 27 -3.08 10.56 -13.14
C LEU A 27 -3.75 11.81 -12.54
N LEU A 28 -3.60 12.00 -11.23
CA LEU A 28 -4.16 13.16 -10.53
C LEU A 28 -3.23 14.38 -10.43
N LYS A 29 -1.95 14.27 -10.85
CA LYS A 29 -0.98 15.38 -10.78
C LYS A 29 -1.48 16.68 -11.45
N PRO A 30 -2.18 16.64 -12.60
CA PRO A 30 -2.68 17.87 -13.24
C PRO A 30 -3.79 18.58 -12.46
N VAL A 31 -4.48 17.87 -11.57
CA VAL A 31 -5.65 18.38 -10.84
C VAL A 31 -5.26 18.85 -9.43
N ALA A 32 -4.41 18.09 -8.74
CA ALA A 32 -3.75 18.51 -7.50
C ALA A 32 -2.52 17.66 -7.17
N SER A 33 -1.64 18.18 -6.32
CA SER A 33 -0.49 17.44 -5.77
C SER A 33 -0.97 16.39 -4.74
N PHE A 34 -1.58 15.31 -5.20
CA PHE A 34 -2.01 14.23 -4.32
C PHE A 34 -0.81 13.43 -3.81
N PRO A 35 -0.70 13.19 -2.49
CA PRO A 35 0.34 12.32 -1.95
C PRO A 35 0.12 10.88 -2.41
N ASN A 36 1.22 10.12 -2.49
CA ASN A 36 1.17 8.71 -2.84
C ASN A 36 0.51 7.89 -1.70
N ALA A 37 -0.60 7.20 -1.99
CA ALA A 37 -1.33 6.42 -1.00
C ALA A 37 -0.77 5.00 -0.76
N THR A 38 0.35 4.61 -1.40
CA THR A 38 0.88 3.23 -1.38
C THR A 38 1.00 2.66 0.04
N LEU A 39 1.59 3.39 1.00
CA LEU A 39 1.76 2.87 2.37
C LEU A 39 0.42 2.61 3.07
N ALA A 40 -0.54 3.51 2.90
CA ALA A 40 -1.89 3.36 3.44
C ALA A 40 -2.62 2.18 2.79
N ILE A 41 -2.43 1.97 1.48
CA ILE A 41 -3.00 0.84 0.74
C ILE A 41 -2.47 -0.48 1.31
N PHE A 42 -1.16 -0.59 1.53
CA PHE A 42 -0.57 -1.79 2.15
C PHE A 42 -1.05 -1.99 3.59
N PHE A 43 -1.22 -0.92 4.38
CA PHE A 43 -1.78 -1.01 5.72
C PHE A 43 -3.23 -1.54 5.72
N ILE A 44 -4.12 -0.97 4.90
CA ILE A 44 -5.52 -1.40 4.78
C ILE A 44 -5.61 -2.84 4.25
N ALA A 45 -4.76 -3.19 3.27
CA ALA A 45 -4.63 -4.56 2.80
C ALA A 45 -4.17 -5.49 3.93
N GLY A 46 -3.33 -5.03 4.87
CA GLY A 46 -2.97 -5.79 6.06
C GLY A 46 -4.17 -6.14 6.95
N ILE A 47 -5.11 -5.19 7.12
CA ILE A 47 -6.31 -5.37 7.93
C ILE A 47 -7.24 -6.42 7.30
N TYR A 48 -7.56 -6.25 6.01
CA TYR A 48 -8.65 -6.99 5.36
C TYR A 48 -8.18 -8.11 4.42
N LEU A 49 -7.02 -7.96 3.77
CA LEU A 49 -6.48 -8.88 2.75
C LEU A 49 -5.31 -9.68 3.32
N ARG A 50 -5.64 -10.63 4.20
CA ARG A 50 -4.65 -11.33 5.04
C ARG A 50 -3.83 -12.39 4.31
N GLU A 51 -4.18 -12.81 3.10
CA GLU A 51 -3.37 -13.80 2.36
C GLU A 51 -2.15 -13.14 1.71
N TYR A 52 -0.99 -13.82 1.72
CA TYR A 52 0.26 -13.30 1.12
C TYR A 52 0.17 -13.07 -0.40
N PHE A 53 -0.85 -13.62 -1.05
CA PHE A 53 -1.15 -13.34 -2.46
C PHE A 53 -1.45 -11.85 -2.71
N TYR A 54 -2.18 -11.19 -1.81
CA TYR A 54 -2.60 -9.79 -1.99
C TYR A 54 -1.46 -8.77 -1.97
N PRO A 55 -0.53 -8.77 -0.99
CA PRO A 55 0.62 -7.87 -1.05
C PRO A 55 1.48 -8.15 -2.29
N ALA A 56 1.62 -9.41 -2.73
CA ALA A 56 2.32 -9.73 -3.98
C ALA A 56 1.63 -9.09 -5.21
N LEU A 57 0.30 -9.16 -5.28
CA LEU A 57 -0.48 -8.49 -6.32
C LEU A 57 -0.29 -6.96 -6.30
N LEU A 58 -0.28 -6.35 -5.11
CA LEU A 58 -0.04 -4.91 -4.94
C LEU A 58 1.38 -4.51 -5.35
N PHE A 59 2.40 -5.34 -5.07
CA PHE A 59 3.77 -5.11 -5.54
C PHE A 59 3.86 -5.16 -7.07
N LEU A 60 3.22 -6.16 -7.69
CA LEU A 60 3.16 -6.27 -9.15
C LEU A 60 2.49 -5.05 -9.77
N ALA A 61 1.39 -4.57 -9.19
CA ALA A 61 0.71 -3.36 -9.64
C ALA A 61 1.60 -2.12 -9.50
N ALA A 62 2.26 -1.93 -8.35
CA ALA A 62 3.17 -0.81 -8.12
C ALA A 62 4.34 -0.79 -9.12
N GLY A 63 4.97 -1.95 -9.36
CA GLY A 63 6.06 -2.08 -10.33
C GLY A 63 5.58 -1.85 -11.77
N LEU A 64 4.39 -2.34 -12.13
CA LEU A 64 3.81 -2.10 -13.47
C LEU A 64 3.50 -0.61 -13.68
N ILE A 65 2.94 0.06 -12.68
CA ILE A 65 2.65 1.50 -12.73
C ILE A 65 3.95 2.29 -12.97
N ASP A 66 5.01 1.98 -12.22
CA ASP A 66 6.31 2.66 -12.37
C ASP A 66 6.94 2.37 -13.74
N TYR A 67 6.86 1.11 -14.21
CA TYR A 67 7.34 0.73 -15.53
C TYR A 67 6.61 1.50 -16.64
N VAL A 68 5.28 1.53 -16.61
CA VAL A 68 4.46 2.28 -17.57
C VAL A 68 4.78 3.78 -17.52
N ALA A 69 4.97 4.35 -16.33
CA ALA A 69 5.36 5.75 -16.19
C ALA A 69 6.69 6.05 -16.88
N ILE A 70 7.68 5.18 -16.72
CA ILE A 70 9.00 5.31 -17.38
C ILE A 70 8.86 5.22 -18.91
N GLN A 71 8.06 4.28 -19.41
CA GLN A 71 7.78 4.17 -20.85
C GLN A 71 7.07 5.41 -21.41
N ASN A 72 6.30 6.11 -20.59
CA ASN A 72 5.65 7.39 -20.94
C ASN A 72 6.54 8.62 -20.70
N GLY A 73 7.85 8.45 -20.51
CA GLY A 73 8.82 9.54 -20.42
C GLY A 73 9.15 10.02 -19.00
N ALA A 74 8.68 9.34 -17.95
CA ALA A 74 9.15 9.61 -16.59
C ALA A 74 10.61 9.14 -16.41
N SER A 75 11.37 9.83 -15.57
CA SER A 75 12.76 9.43 -15.28
C SER A 75 12.82 8.12 -14.50
N GLY A 76 13.58 7.14 -14.98
CA GLY A 76 13.89 5.90 -14.27
C GLY A 76 14.91 6.03 -13.13
N TRP A 77 15.23 7.25 -12.69
CA TRP A 77 16.30 7.53 -11.71
C TRP A 77 16.16 6.77 -10.39
N CYS A 78 14.92 6.54 -9.94
CA CYS A 78 14.65 5.81 -8.70
C CYS A 78 14.65 4.28 -8.86
N VAL A 79 14.78 3.75 -10.09
CA VAL A 79 14.80 2.31 -10.35
C VAL A 79 16.25 1.84 -10.41
N THR A 80 16.76 1.45 -9.25
CA THR A 80 18.12 0.93 -9.05
C THR A 80 18.05 -0.48 -8.43
N PRO A 81 19.17 -1.21 -8.26
CA PRO A 81 19.15 -2.46 -7.51
C PRO A 81 18.57 -2.34 -6.09
N ALA A 82 18.63 -1.15 -5.48
CA ALA A 82 18.03 -0.88 -4.17
C ALA A 82 16.49 -0.87 -4.19
N TYR A 83 15.85 -0.81 -5.37
CA TYR A 83 14.39 -0.82 -5.49
C TYR A 83 13.76 -2.09 -4.87
N ILE A 84 14.51 -3.19 -4.76
CA ILE A 84 14.07 -4.41 -4.06
C ILE A 84 13.81 -4.18 -2.56
N ALA A 85 14.46 -3.18 -1.95
CA ALA A 85 14.24 -2.80 -0.55
C ALA A 85 12.82 -2.24 -0.30
N LEU A 86 12.07 -1.90 -1.37
CA LEU A 86 10.66 -1.56 -1.25
C LEU A 86 9.80 -2.73 -0.77
N VAL A 87 10.25 -3.98 -0.97
CA VAL A 87 9.54 -5.16 -0.49
C VAL A 87 9.43 -5.16 1.05
N PRO A 88 10.52 -5.18 1.83
CA PRO A 88 10.42 -5.08 3.28
C PRO A 88 9.85 -3.73 3.74
N ALA A 89 10.07 -2.63 3.00
CA ALA A 89 9.47 -1.34 3.32
C ALA A 89 7.94 -1.42 3.32
N TYR A 90 7.30 -1.90 2.25
CA TYR A 90 5.83 -1.92 2.16
C TYR A 90 5.19 -3.08 2.94
N LEU A 91 5.95 -4.15 3.23
CA LEU A 91 5.48 -5.20 4.13
C LEU A 91 5.37 -4.73 5.58
N ALA A 92 6.16 -3.76 6.03
CA ALA A 92 6.08 -3.22 7.39
C ALA A 92 4.67 -2.69 7.76
N PRO A 93 4.06 -1.75 7.00
CA PRO A 93 2.70 -1.32 7.27
C PRO A 93 1.66 -2.43 7.03
N TRP A 94 1.89 -3.36 6.10
CA TRP A 94 0.99 -4.50 5.91
C TRP A 94 0.94 -5.42 7.12
N PHE A 95 2.09 -5.79 7.69
CA PHE A 95 2.14 -6.55 8.94
C PHE A 95 1.56 -5.76 10.11
N GLY A 96 1.76 -4.44 10.16
CA GLY A 96 1.11 -3.57 11.14
C GLY A 96 -0.42 -3.62 11.04
N GLY A 97 -0.96 -3.52 9.83
CA GLY A 97 -2.39 -3.62 9.57
C GLY A 97 -3.01 -4.94 10.02
N ARG A 98 -2.28 -6.07 9.90
CA ARG A 98 -2.78 -7.39 10.31
C ARG A 98 -3.13 -7.50 11.79
N GLN A 99 -2.65 -6.59 12.64
CA GLN A 99 -2.99 -6.53 14.06
C GLN A 99 -4.44 -6.09 14.31
N PHE A 100 -5.09 -5.47 13.32
CA PHE A 100 -6.46 -4.98 13.42
C PHE A 100 -7.41 -5.88 12.62
N THR A 101 -8.69 -5.87 13.01
CA THR A 101 -9.77 -6.62 12.35
C THR A 101 -10.71 -5.72 11.54
N SER A 102 -10.71 -4.42 11.80
CA SER A 102 -11.47 -3.41 11.07
C SER A 102 -10.81 -2.02 11.25
N LEU A 103 -11.24 -1.07 10.43
CA LEU A 103 -10.92 0.36 10.55
C LEU A 103 -11.83 1.10 11.55
N GLU A 104 -12.69 0.39 12.28
CA GLU A 104 -13.63 1.01 13.21
C GLU A 104 -12.90 1.54 14.45
N ILE A 105 -13.12 2.82 14.75
CA ILE A 105 -12.55 3.49 15.92
C ILE A 105 -13.65 3.62 16.97
N GLY A 106 -13.73 2.64 17.86
CA GLY A 106 -14.70 2.64 18.98
C GLY A 106 -14.22 3.37 20.24
N SER A 107 -12.94 3.77 20.30
CA SER A 107 -12.37 4.48 21.46
C SER A 107 -11.13 5.28 21.09
N VAL A 108 -10.78 6.26 21.93
CA VAL A 108 -9.52 7.01 21.81
C VAL A 108 -8.30 6.08 21.86
N ARG A 109 -8.35 5.03 22.70
CA ARG A 109 -7.27 4.03 22.78
C ARG A 109 -7.11 3.25 21.47
N ALA A 110 -8.22 2.85 20.84
CA ALA A 110 -8.18 2.18 19.54
C ALA A 110 -7.61 3.10 18.45
N ALA A 111 -8.03 4.37 18.43
CA ALA A 111 -7.45 5.39 17.55
C ALA A 111 -5.94 5.54 17.74
N LEU A 112 -5.48 5.74 18.99
CA LEU A 112 -4.06 5.91 19.30
C LEU A 112 -3.24 4.66 18.94
N SER A 113 -3.79 3.46 19.17
CA SER A 113 -3.13 2.21 18.77
C SER A 113 -2.98 2.14 17.25
N MET A 114 -4.05 2.41 16.49
CA MET A 114 -4.01 2.33 15.03
C MET A 114 -3.09 3.39 14.43
N ALA A 115 -3.16 4.62 14.93
CA ALA A 115 -2.27 5.70 14.54
C ALA A 115 -0.81 5.35 14.86
N GLY A 116 -0.53 4.82 16.05
CA GLY A 116 0.81 4.43 16.46
C GLY A 116 1.42 3.34 15.57
N VAL A 117 0.64 2.31 15.22
CA VAL A 117 1.11 1.23 14.32
C VAL A 117 1.30 1.73 12.90
N LEU A 118 0.39 2.56 12.38
CA LEU A 118 0.53 3.17 11.06
C LEU A 118 1.78 4.07 10.98
N LEU A 119 2.00 4.89 12.00
CA LEU A 119 3.18 5.74 12.11
C LEU A 119 4.46 4.91 12.17
N ALA A 120 4.53 3.91 13.04
CA ALA A 120 5.68 3.03 13.15
C ALA A 120 5.99 2.30 11.83
N GLY A 121 4.97 1.73 11.17
CA GLY A 121 5.13 1.08 9.87
C GLY A 121 5.61 2.03 8.78
N SER A 122 5.10 3.27 8.79
CA SER A 122 5.53 4.33 7.85
C SER A 122 6.97 4.77 8.13
N THR A 123 7.37 4.91 9.39
CA THR A 123 8.74 5.23 9.78
C THR A 123 9.72 4.13 9.35
N VAL A 124 9.38 2.85 9.58
CA VAL A 124 10.21 1.73 9.11
C VAL A 124 10.31 1.76 7.58
N SER A 125 9.20 1.99 6.89
CA SER A 125 9.20 2.12 5.42
C SER A 125 10.13 3.24 4.96
N PHE A 126 10.09 4.40 5.62
CA PHE A 126 10.91 5.55 5.31
C PHE A 126 12.40 5.25 5.51
N LEU A 127 12.76 4.65 6.64
CA LEU A 127 14.15 4.29 6.95
C LEU A 127 14.72 3.28 5.94
N ILE A 128 13.93 2.30 5.51
CA ILE A 128 14.38 1.30 4.54
C ILE A 128 14.51 1.91 3.12
N SER A 129 13.59 2.80 2.74
CA SER A 129 13.58 3.38 1.38
C SER A 129 14.50 4.59 1.20
N ASN A 130 14.96 5.21 2.29
CA ASN A 130 15.83 6.40 2.27
C ASN A 130 17.19 6.18 2.97
N GLY A 131 17.43 4.99 3.52
CA GLY A 131 18.72 4.59 4.10
C GLY A 131 19.65 4.02 3.05
#